data_AF-A0A1E5JXR1-F1
#
_entry.id   AF-A0A1E5JXR1-F1
#
_cell.length_a   1.000
_cell.length_b   1.000
_cell.length_c   1.000
_cell.angle_alpha   90.00
_cell.angle_beta   90.00
_cell.angle_gamma   90.00
#
_symmetry.space_group_name_H-M   'P 1'
#
loop_
_entity.id
_entity.type
_entity.pdbx_description
1 polymer ?
#
loop_
_entity_poly.entity_id
_entity_poly.type
_entity_poly.pdbx_seq_one_letter_code
_entity_poly.pdbx_strand_id
1 'polypeptide(L)' 'MDHPMIEEMEQAGYLKTSHRREEYGVDGLGNEVLTGEEILIFADEFYLVEVLSDDAKEVLEQHGAVYKIAQ' A
#
# COMPACT_ATOMS: atom_id res chain seq x y z
N MET A 1 -13.44 -32.99 28.65
CA MET A 1 -12.22 -32.98 27.81
C MET A 1 -12.60 -32.17 26.60
N ASP A 2 -12.55 -30.87 26.84
CA ASP A 2 -13.06 -29.82 25.97
C ASP A 2 -11.85 -29.33 25.15
N HIS A 3 -11.93 -29.45 23.84
CA HIS A 3 -10.92 -28.91 22.92
C HIS A 3 -11.48 -27.57 22.47
N PRO A 4 -11.03 -26.43 23.04
CA PRO A 4 -11.49 -25.13 22.56
C PRO A 4 -10.97 -24.92 21.15
N MET A 5 -11.90 -24.51 20.30
CA MET A 5 -11.72 -24.07 18.93
C MET A 5 -10.50 -23.16 18.79
N ILE A 6 -9.79 -23.30 17.68
CA ILE A 6 -8.84 -22.28 17.22
C ILE A 6 -9.68 -21.04 16.90
N GLU A 7 -9.71 -20.10 17.85
CA GLU A 7 -10.20 -18.75 17.62
C GLU A 7 -9.19 -18.04 16.71
N GLU A 8 -9.52 -18.06 15.42
CA GLU A 8 -9.01 -17.13 14.43
C GLU A 8 -9.42 -15.72 14.88
N MET A 9 -8.51 -14.98 15.52
CA MET A 9 -8.76 -13.60 15.89
C MET A 9 -7.53 -12.71 15.74
N GLU A 10 -7.60 -11.91 14.69
CA GLU A 10 -7.41 -10.46 14.71
C GLU A 10 -5.98 -9.99 14.99
N GLN A 11 -5.23 -9.78 13.90
CA GLN A 11 -4.04 -8.94 13.92
C GLN A 11 -4.48 -7.52 14.30
N ALA A 12 -4.34 -7.25 15.60
CA ALA A 12 -4.87 -6.10 16.29
C ALA A 12 -4.37 -4.77 15.70
N GLY A 13 -5.32 -3.90 15.41
CA GLY A 13 -5.10 -2.55 14.91
C GLY A 13 -4.24 -1.69 15.83
N TYR A 14 -3.30 -0.99 15.21
CA TYR A 14 -2.55 0.06 15.89
C TYR A 14 -3.41 1.35 15.92
N LEU A 15 -4.11 1.55 17.03
CA LEU A 15 -4.62 2.83 17.56
C LEU A 15 -5.75 3.62 16.85
N LYS A 16 -6.79 3.83 17.65
CA LYS A 16 -7.73 4.96 17.72
C LYS A 16 -7.31 6.32 17.09
N THR A 17 -8.26 6.90 16.35
CA THR A 17 -8.66 8.33 16.33
C THR A 17 -7.61 9.41 16.03
N SER A 18 -7.65 9.97 14.81
CA SER A 18 -7.67 11.43 14.49
C SER A 18 -7.13 11.66 13.07
N HIS A 19 -8.00 11.89 12.05
CA HIS A 19 -7.59 12.28 10.68
C HIS A 19 -6.34 11.57 10.16
N ARG A 20 -6.23 10.27 10.43
CA ARG A 20 -5.03 9.49 10.18
C ARG A 20 -5.21 8.90 8.79
N ARG A 21 -4.32 9.27 7.87
CA ARG A 21 -4.23 8.59 6.57
C ARG A 21 -4.24 7.09 6.86
N GLU A 22 -5.21 6.40 6.29
CA GLU A 22 -5.37 4.96 6.44
C GLU A 22 -4.19 4.31 5.73
N GLU A 23 -3.68 3.19 6.23
CA GLU A 23 -2.64 2.44 5.52
C GLU A 23 -3.29 1.87 4.26
N TYR A 24 -2.86 2.33 3.08
CA TYR A 24 -3.36 1.84 1.79
C TYR A 24 -2.85 0.43 1.53
N GLY A 25 -1.59 0.18 1.85
CA GLY A 25 -0.96 -1.12 1.76
C GLY A 25 0.55 -1.03 1.66
N VAL A 26 1.17 -2.18 1.41
CA VAL A 26 2.60 -2.27 1.13
C VAL A 26 2.78 -2.40 -0.37
N ASP A 27 3.62 -1.53 -0.90
CA ASP A 27 4.02 -1.43 -2.29
C ASP A 27 4.75 -2.68 -2.82
N GLY A 28 4.86 -2.82 -4.15
CA GLY A 28 5.68 -3.88 -4.78
C GLY A 28 7.14 -3.88 -4.33
N LEU A 29 7.65 -2.73 -3.85
CA LEU A 29 9.00 -2.58 -3.29
C LEU A 29 9.08 -2.75 -1.76
N GLY A 30 7.98 -3.05 -1.08
CA GLY A 30 7.95 -3.19 0.38
C GLY A 30 7.80 -1.87 1.14
N ASN A 31 7.40 -0.79 0.47
CA ASN A 31 7.19 0.51 1.10
C ASN A 31 5.76 0.64 1.62
N GLU A 32 5.58 1.19 2.81
CA GLU A 32 4.26 1.51 3.33
C GLU A 32 3.69 2.70 2.56
N VAL A 33 2.51 2.52 1.98
CA VAL A 33 1.75 3.55 1.28
C VAL A 33 0.58 3.94 2.15
N LEU A 34 0.41 5.24 2.37
CA LEU A 34 -0.72 5.80 3.09
C LEU A 34 -1.77 6.32 2.10
N THR A 35 -3.04 6.33 2.50
CA THR A 35 -4.11 6.93 1.70
C THR A 35 -3.87 8.42 1.51
N GLY A 36 -4.10 8.90 0.30
CA GLY A 36 -3.80 10.25 -0.15
C GLY A 36 -2.40 10.42 -0.75
N GLU A 37 -1.56 9.39 -0.78
CA GLU A 37 -0.24 9.44 -1.41
C GLU A 37 -0.29 9.08 -2.90
N GLU A 38 0.68 9.63 -3.65
CA GLU A 38 0.81 9.37 -5.08
C GLU A 38 1.45 8.00 -5.31
N ILE A 39 0.70 7.13 -5.98
CA ILE A 39 1.12 5.80 -6.38
C ILE A 39 1.07 5.66 -7.90
N LEU A 40 1.87 4.74 -8.39
CA LEU A 40 2.08 4.48 -9.79
C LEU A 40 1.71 3.03 -10.04
N ILE A 41 0.62 2.79 -10.76
CA ILE A 41 0.09 1.45 -10.99
C ILE A 41 0.68 0.89 -12.28
N PHE A 42 1.35 -0.25 -12.16
CA PHE A 42 1.97 -0.96 -13.27
C PHE A 42 1.75 -2.47 -13.12
N ALA A 43 1.24 -3.11 -14.17
CA ALA A 43 1.11 -4.58 -14.24
C ALA A 43 0.43 -5.25 -13.02
N ASP A 44 -0.66 -4.64 -12.51
CA ASP A 44 -1.43 -5.09 -11.32
C ASP A 44 -0.75 -4.81 -9.97
N GLU A 45 0.47 -4.25 -9.98
CA GLU A 45 1.15 -3.75 -8.79
C GLU A 45 1.05 -2.23 -8.72
N PHE A 46 1.29 -1.70 -7.52
CA PHE A 46 1.45 -0.27 -7.31
C PHE A 46 2.84 0.02 -6.73
N TYR A 47 3.31 1.22 -7.05
CA TYR A 47 4.62 1.75 -6.72
C TYR A 47 4.51 3.16 -6.13
N LEU A 48 4.99 3.39 -4.90
CA LEU A 48 4.96 4.71 -4.25
C LEU A 48 5.86 5.70 -5.00
N VAL A 49 5.27 6.80 -5.48
CA VAL A 49 5.98 7.76 -6.34
C VAL A 49 7.09 8.50 -5.59
N GLU A 50 6.91 8.74 -4.28
CA GLU A 50 7.89 9.46 -3.46
C GLU A 50 9.23 8.73 -3.33
N VAL A 51 9.19 7.39 -3.34
CA VAL A 51 10.40 6.55 -3.22
C VAL A 51 10.96 6.13 -4.58
N LEU A 52 10.17 6.25 -5.65
CA LEU A 52 10.65 6.01 -7.01
C LEU A 52 11.62 7.10 -7.44
N SER A 53 12.76 6.68 -8.00
CA SER A 53 13.66 7.60 -8.70
C SER A 53 13.01 8.10 -9.99
N ASP A 54 13.38 9.29 -10.46
CA ASP A 54 12.85 9.85 -11.71
C ASP A 54 13.02 8.90 -12.91
N ASP A 55 14.17 8.23 -13.02
CA ASP A 55 14.41 7.22 -14.06
C ASP A 55 13.38 6.07 -14.00
N ALA A 56 13.03 5.60 -12.79
CA ALA A 56 12.05 4.54 -12.60
C ALA A 56 10.64 5.01 -12.99
N LYS A 57 10.27 6.26 -12.67
CA LYS A 57 8.99 6.85 -13.10
C LYS A 57 8.92 6.91 -14.62
N GLU A 58 9.96 7.44 -15.27
CA GLU A 58 10.03 7.55 -16.73
C GLU A 58 9.95 6.19 -17.43
N VAL A 59 10.61 5.16 -16.88
CA VAL A 59 10.51 3.78 -17.39
C VAL A 59 9.10 3.24 -17.23
N LEU A 60 8.49 3.38 -16.04
CA LEU A 60 7.14 2.88 -15.78
C LEU A 60 6.10 3.59 -16.66
N GLU A 61 6.21 4.91 -16.84
CA GLU A 61 5.39 5.70 -17.75
C GLU A 61 5.51 5.22 -19.21
N GLN A 62 6.74 4.98 -19.69
CA GLN A 62 6.97 4.41 -21.03
C GLN A 62 6.35 3.02 -21.19
N HIS A 63 6.30 2.25 -20.11
CA HIS A 63 5.67 0.94 -20.07
C HIS A 63 4.14 0.98 -19.85
N GLY A 64 3.54 2.18 -19.81
CA GLY A 64 2.09 2.37 -19.74
C GLY A 64 1.53 2.39 -18.33
N ALA A 65 2.37 2.64 -17.34
CA ALA A 65 1.94 2.80 -15.96
C ALA A 65 1.16 4.10 -15.74
N VAL A 66 0.30 4.12 -14.72
CA VAL A 66 -0.62 5.23 -14.47
C VAL A 66 -0.50 5.78 -13.05
N TYR A 67 -0.42 7.10 -12.95
CA TYR A 67 -0.46 7.80 -11.66
C TYR A 67 -1.88 7.77 -11.09
N LYS A 68 -2.00 7.37 -9.84
CA LYS A 68 -3.22 7.44 -9.05
C LYS A 68 -2.92 7.90 -7.63
N ILE A 69 -3.96 8.39 -6.97
CA ILE A 69 -3.92 8.66 -5.55
C ILE A 69 -4.40 7.39 -4.83
N ALA A 70 -3.64 6.93 -3.84
CA ALA A 70 -4.06 5.88 -2.93
C ALA A 70 -5.37 6.30 -2.22
N GLN A 71 -6.43 5.51 -2.32
CA GLN A 71 -7.74 5.78 -1.74
C GLN A 71 -8.24 4.64 -0.87
#